data_AF-A0AA86TNF5-F1
#
_entry.id   AF-A0AA86TNF5-F1
#
_cell.length_a   1.000
_cell.length_b   1.000
_cell.length_c   1.000
_cell.angle_alpha   90.00
_cell.angle_beta   90.00
_cell.angle_gamma   90.00
#
_symmetry.space_group_name_H-M   'P 1'
#
loop_
_entity.id
_entity.type
_entity.pdbx_description
1 polymer ?
#
loop_
_entity_poly.entity_id
_entity_poly.type
_entity_poly.pdbx_seq_one_letter_code
_entity_poly.pdbx_strand_id
1 'polypeptide(L)'
;MSHKKEKQPPLAAIAGEQIYCVHGGLSPKCPLIDDVRQINRAIEVTDCEALADCIWSDPTIQENIQYFQPSKQGAGQEYGPKAVFEFNSSNNIKFIAMSRQLVHEGYQWFFDQTCVQIWSCPDFKYRFKNSASIMKIDNQLNCNILQYTTVDKQSE
;
A
#
# COMPACT_ATOMS: atom_id res chain seq x y z
N MET A 1 -20.89 16.97 -25.91
CA MET A 1 -19.46 17.16 -25.58
C MET A 1 -18.90 15.81 -25.17
N SER A 2 -18.05 15.22 -26.00
CA SER A 2 -17.41 13.93 -25.72
C SER A 2 -16.43 14.11 -24.56
N HIS A 3 -16.82 13.71 -23.35
CA HIS A 3 -15.85 13.53 -22.26
C HIS A 3 -14.81 12.52 -22.74
N LYS A 4 -13.59 12.99 -23.03
CA LYS A 4 -12.44 12.10 -23.15
C LYS A 4 -12.43 11.28 -21.87
N LYS A 5 -12.64 9.96 -21.97
CA LYS A 5 -12.39 9.04 -20.85
C LYS A 5 -10.90 9.15 -20.55
N GLU A 6 -10.51 10.04 -19.64
CA GLU A 6 -9.18 9.99 -19.05
C GLU A 6 -9.04 8.59 -18.46
N LYS A 7 -8.03 7.85 -18.92
CA LYS A 7 -7.74 6.52 -18.39
C LYS A 7 -7.33 6.72 -16.93
N GLN A 8 -8.25 6.42 -16.03
CA GLN A 8 -7.97 6.47 -14.61
C GLN A 8 -6.92 5.41 -14.24
N PRO A 9 -6.01 5.72 -13.31
CA PRO A 9 -4.98 4.78 -12.90
C PRO A 9 -5.60 3.51 -12.29
N PRO A 10 -4.92 2.35 -12.43
CA PRO A 10 -5.31 1.15 -11.70
C PRO A 10 -5.22 1.40 -10.19
N LEU A 11 -6.14 0.79 -9.43
CA LEU A 11 -6.17 0.91 -7.96
C LEU A 11 -5.17 -0.04 -7.29
N ALA A 12 -4.99 -1.22 -7.89
CA ALA A 12 -4.10 -2.26 -7.41
C ALA A 12 -3.52 -3.04 -8.59
N ALA A 13 -2.49 -3.84 -8.32
CA ALA A 13 -1.88 -4.76 -9.27
C ALA A 13 -1.53 -6.07 -8.58
N ILE A 14 -1.44 -7.15 -9.35
CA ILE A 14 -0.88 -8.43 -8.88
C ILE A 14 0.45 -8.65 -9.58
N ALA A 15 1.54 -8.69 -8.83
CA ALA A 15 2.86 -9.01 -9.36
C ALA A 15 3.17 -10.50 -9.12
N GLY A 16 3.53 -11.20 -10.20
CA GLY A 16 3.91 -12.61 -10.12
C GLY A 16 2.84 -13.52 -9.52
N GLU A 17 1.57 -13.19 -9.73
CA GLU A 17 0.37 -13.91 -9.25
C GLU A 17 0.19 -14.00 -7.73
N GLN A 18 1.18 -13.62 -6.94
CA GLN A 18 1.19 -13.82 -5.49
C GLN A 18 1.51 -12.56 -4.67
N ILE A 19 1.70 -11.40 -5.28
CA ILE A 19 2.00 -10.15 -4.56
C ILE A 19 0.92 -9.13 -4.88
N TYR A 20 0.13 -8.75 -3.89
CA TYR A 20 -0.91 -7.73 -4.02
C TYR A 20 -0.32 -6.34 -3.79
N CYS A 21 -0.26 -5.52 -4.84
CA CYS A 21 0.26 -4.17 -4.79
C CYS A 21 -0.88 -3.15 -4.71
N VAL A 22 -0.91 -2.31 -3.68
CA VAL A 22 -1.93 -1.25 -3.49
C VAL A 22 -1.30 -0.01 -2.87
N HIS A 23 -1.81 1.19 -3.16
CA HIS A 23 -1.18 2.41 -2.63
C HIS A 23 -1.29 2.51 -1.10
N GLY A 24 -2.53 2.44 -0.59
CA GLY A 24 -2.85 2.50 0.85
C GLY A 24 -2.88 1.10 1.45
N GLY A 25 -4.02 0.40 1.40
CA GLY A 25 -4.08 -0.91 2.02
C GLY A 25 -5.38 -1.66 1.79
N LEU A 26 -5.77 -2.44 2.80
CA LEU A 26 -6.96 -3.26 2.75
C LEU A 26 -8.23 -2.47 3.06
N SER A 27 -9.37 -2.98 2.57
CA SER A 27 -10.70 -2.50 2.89
C SER A 27 -11.54 -3.63 3.48
N PRO A 28 -12.30 -3.42 4.58
CA PRO A 28 -13.27 -4.39 5.07
C PRO A 28 -14.42 -4.63 4.07
N LYS A 29 -14.59 -3.77 3.06
CA LYS A 29 -15.57 -3.93 1.97
C LYS A 29 -15.04 -4.78 0.82
N CYS A 30 -13.74 -5.07 0.79
CA CYS A 30 -13.09 -5.83 -0.28
C CYS A 30 -12.27 -7.00 0.30
N PRO A 31 -12.93 -8.03 0.86
CA PRO A 31 -12.24 -9.24 1.33
C PRO A 31 -11.54 -10.01 0.20
N LEU A 32 -12.01 -9.88 -1.05
CA LEU A 32 -11.44 -10.51 -2.23
C LEU A 32 -10.88 -9.49 -3.22
N ILE A 33 -9.87 -9.90 -4.00
CA ILE A 33 -9.32 -9.10 -5.10
C ILE A 33 -10.40 -8.76 -6.13
N ASP A 34 -11.36 -9.67 -6.35
CA ASP A 34 -12.48 -9.43 -7.28
C ASP A 34 -13.40 -8.30 -6.83
N ASP A 35 -13.50 -8.04 -5.52
CA ASP A 35 -14.26 -6.89 -5.01
C ASP A 35 -13.57 -5.57 -5.40
N VAL A 36 -12.23 -5.52 -5.31
CA VAL A 36 -11.42 -4.36 -5.73
C VAL A 36 -11.59 -4.08 -7.23
N ARG A 37 -11.70 -5.14 -8.05
CA ARG A 37 -11.92 -5.01 -9.50
C ARG A 37 -13.26 -4.38 -9.85
N GLN A 38 -14.27 -4.53 -8.98
CA GLN A 38 -15.62 -4.03 -9.19
C GLN A 38 -15.80 -2.56 -8.75
N ILE A 39 -14.81 -1.97 -8.07
CA ILE A 39 -14.88 -0.58 -7.63
C ILE A 39 -15.00 0.36 -8.83
N ASN A 40 -16.07 1.15 -8.86
CA ASN A 40 -16.18 2.27 -9.78
C ASN A 40 -15.18 3.35 -9.37
N ARG A 41 -14.19 3.60 -10.23
CA ARG A 41 -13.14 4.61 -9.99
C ARG A 41 -13.51 5.98 -10.56
N ALA A 42 -14.57 6.07 -11.38
CA ALA A 42 -15.03 7.29 -12.04
C ALA A 42 -15.91 8.17 -11.14
N ILE A 43 -15.54 8.25 -9.87
CA ILE A 43 -16.22 8.99 -8.80
C ILE A 43 -15.17 9.63 -7.89
N GLU A 44 -15.58 10.60 -7.09
CA GLU A 44 -14.71 11.17 -6.05
C GLU A 44 -14.39 10.12 -4.99
N VAL A 45 -13.17 10.18 -4.45
CA VAL A 45 -12.70 9.19 -3.45
C VAL A 45 -13.56 9.23 -2.19
N THR A 46 -14.08 10.40 -1.81
CA THR A 46 -14.95 10.58 -0.64
C THR A 46 -16.31 9.92 -0.77
N ASP A 47 -16.73 9.61 -2.01
CA ASP A 47 -18.06 9.08 -2.30
C ASP A 47 -18.10 7.55 -2.28
N CYS A 48 -16.95 6.89 -2.08
CA CYS A 48 -16.84 5.44 -1.99
C CYS A 48 -15.81 5.02 -0.93
N GLU A 49 -16.31 4.44 0.17
CA GLU A 49 -15.48 3.94 1.27
C GLU A 49 -14.43 2.94 0.81
N ALA A 50 -14.80 1.98 -0.06
CA ALA A 50 -13.85 0.98 -0.57
C ALA A 50 -12.71 1.60 -1.38
N LEU A 51 -13.02 2.61 -2.20
CA LEU A 51 -12.01 3.36 -2.94
C LEU A 51 -11.11 4.17 -1.99
N ALA A 52 -11.70 4.83 -1.00
CA ALA A 52 -10.97 5.55 0.03
C ALA A 52 -10.04 4.64 0.83
N ASP A 53 -10.51 3.47 1.27
CA ASP A 53 -9.72 2.50 2.02
C ASP A 53 -8.51 2.00 1.21
N CYS A 54 -8.68 1.65 -0.07
CA CYS A 54 -7.55 1.23 -0.91
C CYS A 54 -6.49 2.32 -1.09
N ILE A 55 -6.85 3.60 -0.96
CA ILE A 55 -5.93 4.74 -1.09
C ILE A 55 -5.38 5.17 0.27
N TRP A 56 -6.15 5.04 1.35
CA TRP A 56 -5.91 5.68 2.64
C TRP A 56 -5.90 4.73 3.84
N SER A 57 -5.96 3.41 3.68
CA SER A 57 -5.76 2.49 4.81
C SER A 57 -4.27 2.30 5.14
N ASP A 58 -3.96 1.92 6.39
CA ASP A 58 -2.60 1.60 6.88
C ASP A 58 -2.59 0.35 7.77
N PRO A 59 -1.51 -0.44 7.78
CA PRO A 59 -1.27 -1.44 8.80
C PRO A 59 -0.97 -0.75 10.14
N THR A 60 -1.38 -1.35 11.26
CA THR A 60 -1.11 -0.83 12.60
C THR A 60 -0.37 -1.86 13.45
N ILE A 61 0.57 -1.37 14.27
CA ILE A 61 1.31 -2.17 15.25
C ILE A 61 0.62 -2.21 16.63
N GLN A 62 -0.55 -1.58 16.75
CA GLN A 62 -1.32 -1.59 18.00
C GLN A 62 -1.91 -2.98 18.25
N GLU A 63 -1.45 -3.67 19.30
CA GLU A 63 -1.78 -5.07 19.58
C GLU A 63 -3.27 -5.34 19.76
N ASN A 64 -4.05 -4.35 20.22
CA ASN A 64 -5.49 -4.46 20.42
C ASN A 64 -6.30 -4.42 19.11
N ILE A 65 -5.69 -4.09 17.97
CA ILE A 65 -6.34 -4.11 16.66
C ILE A 65 -5.87 -5.33 15.88
N GLN A 66 -6.80 -6.26 15.69
CA GLN A 66 -6.55 -7.51 14.97
C GLN A 66 -7.12 -7.50 13.55
N TYR A 67 -8.27 -6.83 13.35
CA TYR A 67 -8.93 -6.65 12.06
C TYR A 67 -8.84 -5.19 11.63
N PHE A 68 -9.95 -4.46 11.56
CA PHE A 68 -10.02 -3.08 11.09
C PHE A 68 -10.53 -2.17 12.19
N GLN A 69 -10.07 -0.92 12.18
CA GLN A 69 -10.69 0.19 12.88
C GLN A 69 -10.63 1.46 12.01
N PRO A 70 -11.51 2.44 12.23
CA PRO A 70 -11.41 3.73 11.54
C PRO A 70 -10.04 4.39 11.72
N SER A 71 -9.48 4.91 10.62
CA SER A 71 -8.19 5.60 10.65
C SER A 71 -8.25 6.88 11.47
N LYS A 72 -7.23 7.10 12.32
CA LYS A 72 -7.05 8.35 13.07
C LYS A 72 -6.73 9.55 12.16
N GLN A 73 -6.35 9.31 10.90
CA GLN A 73 -6.08 10.34 9.90
C GLN A 73 -7.36 10.87 9.22
N GLY A 74 -8.54 10.33 9.55
CA GLY A 74 -9.83 10.81 9.07
C GLY A 74 -10.31 10.22 7.74
N ALA A 75 -9.52 9.35 7.11
CA ALA A 75 -9.91 8.58 5.92
C ALA A 75 -9.24 7.20 5.92
N GLY A 76 -9.95 6.20 5.40
CA GLY A 76 -9.50 4.80 5.38
C GLY A 76 -9.61 4.08 6.73
N GLN A 77 -8.98 2.92 6.81
CA GLN A 77 -8.91 2.10 8.02
C GLN A 77 -7.46 1.93 8.51
N GLU A 78 -7.29 1.72 9.81
CA GLU A 78 -6.12 1.02 10.34
C GLU A 78 -6.43 -0.48 10.42
N TYR A 79 -5.50 -1.35 10.04
CA TYR A 79 -5.71 -2.79 10.06
C TYR A 79 -4.57 -3.60 10.68
N GLY A 80 -4.95 -4.68 11.35
CA GLY A 80 -4.07 -5.57 12.10
C GLY A 80 -3.72 -6.87 11.36
N PRO A 81 -3.01 -7.77 12.03
CA PRO A 81 -2.47 -8.99 11.42
C PRO A 81 -3.55 -9.94 10.89
N LYS A 82 -4.69 -10.11 11.58
CA LYS A 82 -5.73 -11.07 11.13
C LYS A 82 -6.36 -10.65 9.81
N ALA A 83 -6.60 -9.35 9.61
CA ALA A 83 -7.09 -8.84 8.33
C ALA A 83 -6.13 -9.17 7.18
N VAL A 84 -4.82 -9.01 7.39
CA VAL A 84 -3.80 -9.34 6.39
C VAL A 84 -3.73 -10.84 6.13
N PHE A 85 -3.70 -11.67 7.17
CA PHE A 85 -3.62 -13.12 7.02
C PHE A 85 -4.85 -13.69 6.30
N GLU A 86 -6.05 -13.23 6.64
CA GLU A 86 -7.28 -13.69 5.98
C GLU A 86 -7.36 -13.24 4.53
N PHE A 87 -7.02 -11.97 4.24
CA PHE A 87 -6.98 -11.49 2.86
C PHE A 87 -5.97 -12.29 2.03
N ASN A 88 -4.76 -12.48 2.55
CA ASN A 88 -3.71 -13.22 1.85
C ASN A 88 -4.11 -14.67 1.58
N SER A 89 -4.65 -15.36 2.59
CA SER A 89 -5.12 -16.74 2.48
C SER A 89 -6.27 -16.89 1.47
N SER A 90 -7.28 -16.02 1.56
CA SER A 90 -8.47 -16.08 0.71
C SER A 90 -8.17 -15.78 -0.76
N ASN A 91 -7.09 -15.04 -1.03
CA ASN A 91 -6.71 -14.58 -2.37
C ASN A 91 -5.46 -15.27 -2.93
N ASN A 92 -4.90 -16.26 -2.23
CA ASN A 92 -3.64 -16.93 -2.61
C ASN A 92 -2.47 -15.95 -2.81
N ILE A 93 -2.36 -14.96 -1.93
CA ILE A 93 -1.31 -13.94 -1.93
C ILE A 93 -0.26 -14.29 -0.88
N LYS A 94 1.02 -14.19 -1.26
CA LYS A 94 2.17 -14.38 -0.38
C LYS A 94 2.33 -13.20 0.58
N PHE A 95 2.27 -11.97 0.06
CA PHE A 95 2.28 -10.75 0.86
C PHE A 95 1.69 -9.55 0.11
N ILE A 96 1.32 -8.52 0.87
CA ILE A 96 0.85 -7.23 0.37
C ILE A 96 2.04 -6.28 0.25
N ALA A 97 2.19 -5.60 -0.88
CA ALA A 97 3.14 -4.51 -1.06
C ALA A 97 2.37 -3.18 -1.16
N MET A 98 2.69 -2.25 -0.26
CA MET A 98 2.02 -0.97 -0.16
C MET A 98 2.97 0.20 0.04
N SER A 99 2.41 1.41 0.10
CA SER A 99 3.16 2.66 0.30
C SER A 99 2.42 3.57 1.28
N ARG A 100 2.40 4.89 1.03
CA ARG A 100 1.61 5.91 1.75
C ARG A 100 2.19 6.46 3.04
N GLN A 101 2.53 5.65 4.03
CA GLN A 101 3.14 6.17 5.26
C GLN A 101 4.67 6.32 5.11
N LEU A 102 5.22 7.37 5.72
CA LEU A 102 6.67 7.58 5.76
C LEU A 102 7.32 6.48 6.60
N VAL A 103 8.34 5.84 6.05
CA VAL A 103 9.19 4.90 6.79
C VAL A 103 10.61 5.41 6.84
N HIS A 104 11.21 5.50 8.03
CA HIS A 104 12.54 6.06 8.21
C HIS A 104 13.61 5.32 7.41
N GLU A 105 13.59 3.99 7.41
CA GLU A 105 14.53 3.16 6.66
C GLU A 105 14.14 2.99 5.17
N GLY A 106 13.09 3.67 4.71
CA GLY A 106 12.55 3.53 3.35
C GLY A 106 11.70 2.27 3.14
N TYR A 107 11.69 1.31 4.07
CA TYR A 107 10.76 0.18 4.04
C TYR A 107 10.50 -0.40 5.43
N GLN A 108 9.35 -1.06 5.61
CA GLN A 108 9.01 -1.78 6.83
C GLN A 108 8.15 -3.00 6.52
N TRP A 109 8.52 -4.15 7.08
CA TRP A 109 7.68 -5.35 7.11
C TRP A 109 6.77 -5.34 8.32
N PHE A 110 5.56 -5.86 8.14
CA PHE A 110 4.55 -6.06 9.16
C PHE A 110 4.13 -7.53 9.19
N PHE A 111 3.59 -7.95 10.33
CA PHE A 111 2.84 -9.21 10.50
C PHE A 111 3.57 -10.42 9.90
N ASP A 112 4.76 -10.73 10.40
CA ASP A 112 5.57 -11.88 9.96
C ASP A 112 5.89 -11.88 8.46
N GLN A 113 6.23 -10.70 7.93
CA GLN A 113 6.59 -10.48 6.53
C GLN A 113 5.45 -10.75 5.53
N THR A 114 4.20 -10.59 5.96
CA THR A 114 3.03 -10.75 5.08
C THR A 114 2.44 -9.44 4.55
N CYS A 115 2.97 -8.30 5.01
CA CYS A 115 2.71 -6.98 4.45
C CYS A 115 3.99 -6.13 4.51
N VAL A 116 4.31 -5.42 3.44
CA VAL A 116 5.46 -4.51 3.35
C VAL A 116 5.02 -3.13 2.90
N GLN A 117 5.54 -2.11 3.58
CA GLN A 117 5.44 -0.73 3.16
C GLN A 117 6.77 -0.28 2.56
N ILE A 118 6.72 0.29 1.37
CA ILE A 118 7.87 0.84 0.65
C ILE A 118 7.70 2.35 0.52
N TRP A 119 8.77 3.10 0.78
CA TRP A 119 8.84 4.53 0.65
C TRP A 119 10.04 4.90 -0.23
N SER A 120 9.81 5.60 -1.34
CA SER A 120 10.85 5.83 -2.36
C SER A 120 11.35 7.27 -2.46
N CYS A 121 11.04 8.14 -1.49
CA CYS A 121 11.47 9.54 -1.47
C CYS A 121 12.42 9.82 -0.29
N PRO A 122 13.74 9.94 -0.50
CA PRO A 122 14.68 10.14 0.59
C PRO A 122 14.64 11.59 1.09
N ASP A 123 14.96 11.81 2.36
CA ASP A 123 14.85 13.08 3.08
C ASP A 123 13.57 13.85 2.71
N PHE A 124 12.43 13.19 2.96
CA PHE A 124 11.13 13.73 2.62
C PHE A 124 10.98 15.15 3.17
N LYS A 125 10.52 16.08 2.32
CA LYS A 125 10.36 17.51 2.65
C LYS A 125 11.63 18.19 3.21
N TYR A 126 12.83 17.63 2.99
CA TYR A 126 14.12 18.11 3.50
C TYR A 126 14.19 18.23 5.03
N ARG A 127 13.52 17.30 5.73
CA ARG A 127 13.33 17.37 7.19
C ARG A 127 13.44 16.02 7.87
N PHE A 128 12.91 14.98 7.26
CA PHE A 128 12.74 13.71 7.94
C PHE A 128 13.99 12.83 7.90
N LYS A 129 14.99 13.14 7.04
CA LYS A 129 16.24 12.40 6.91
C LYS A 129 16.07 10.88 6.69
N ASN A 130 14.90 10.47 6.21
CA ASN A 130 14.59 9.08 5.92
C ASN A 130 15.35 8.61 4.68
N SER A 131 15.65 7.32 4.64
CA SER A 131 16.07 6.63 3.43
C SER A 131 14.88 6.40 2.49
N ALA A 132 15.19 6.10 1.24
CA ALA A 132 14.25 5.60 0.25
C ALA A 132 14.57 4.15 -0.10
N SER A 133 13.58 3.41 -0.58
CA SER A 133 13.74 2.05 -1.04
C SER A 133 12.97 1.77 -2.32
N ILE A 134 13.46 0.80 -3.07
CA ILE A 134 12.69 0.09 -4.10
C ILE A 134 12.76 -1.42 -3.82
N MET A 135 11.67 -2.13 -4.07
CA MET A 135 11.65 -3.60 -4.02
C MET A 135 11.77 -4.15 -5.44
N LYS A 136 12.84 -4.91 -5.69
CA LYS A 136 13.00 -5.71 -6.90
C LYS A 136 12.46 -7.11 -6.66
N ILE A 137 11.66 -7.60 -7.59
CA ILE A 137 11.08 -8.94 -7.57
C ILE A 137 11.62 -9.68 -8.79
N ASP A 138 12.21 -10.84 -8.59
CA ASP A 138 12.69 -11.69 -9.70
C ASP A 138 11.60 -12.69 -10.16
N ASN A 139 11.94 -13.50 -11.17
CA ASN A 139 11.01 -14.49 -11.73
C ASN A 139 10.65 -15.63 -10.76
N GLN A 140 11.39 -15.78 -9.65
CA GLN A 140 11.14 -16.75 -8.59
C GLN A 140 10.41 -16.11 -7.39
N LEU A 141 9.97 -14.86 -7.53
CA LEU A 141 9.34 -14.06 -6.47
C LEU A 141 10.25 -13.83 -5.26
N ASN A 142 11.57 -13.89 -5.45
CA ASN A 142 12.50 -13.42 -4.45
C ASN A 142 12.50 -11.90 -4.45
N CYS A 143 12.46 -11.32 -3.25
CA CYS A 143 12.40 -9.89 -3.05
C CYS A 143 13.78 -9.38 -2.61
N ASN A 144 14.32 -8.41 -3.35
CA ASN A 144 15.54 -7.69 -2.99
C ASN A 144 15.21 -6.21 -2.82
N ILE A 145 15.41 -5.68 -1.62
CA ILE A 145 15.15 -4.27 -1.31
C ILE A 145 16.46 -3.49 -1.49
N LEU A 146 16.45 -2.51 -2.39
CA LEU A 146 17.56 -1.58 -2.56
C LEU A 146 17.22 -0.26 -1.87
N GLN A 147 18.13 0.20 -1.00
CA GLN A 147 17.99 1.45 -0.27
C GLN A 147 18.84 2.56 -0.90
N TYR A 148 18.34 3.79 -0.79
CA TYR A 148 18.94 5.00 -1.34
C TYR A 148 18.87 6.12 -0.29
N THR A 149 19.90 6.95 -0.24
CA THR A 149 19.94 8.16 0.57
C THR A 149 19.85 9.39 -0.33
N THR A 150 19.54 10.53 0.27
CA THR A 150 19.59 11.81 -0.45
C THR A 150 21.00 12.09 -0.94
N VAL A 151 21.11 12.62 -2.15
CA VAL A 151 22.36 13.13 -2.70
C VAL A 151 22.46 14.62 -2.40
N ASP A 152 23.65 15.09 -2.04
CA ASP A 152 23.90 16.52 -1.94
C ASP A 152 23.60 17.18 -3.29
N LYS A 153 22.98 18.36 -3.27
CA LYS A 153 22.84 19.16 -4.50
C LYS A 153 24.26 19.45 -4.99
N GLN A 154 24.62 18.92 -6.16
CA GLN A 154 25.80 19.40 -6.86
C GLN A 154 25.58 20.89 -7.13
N SER A 155 26.54 21.72 -6.72
CA SER A 155 26.56 23.14 -7.07
C SER A 155 26.64 23.24 -8.60
N GLU A 156 25.57 23.74 -9.21
CA GLU A 156 25.56 24.19 -10.62
C GLU A 156 26.57 25.33 -10.84
#